data_AF-A0A9R1PCA0-F1
#
_entry.id   AF-A0A9R1PCA0-F1
#
_cell.length_a   1.000
_cell.length_b   1.000
_cell.length_c   1.000
_cell.angle_alpha   90.00
_cell.angle_beta   90.00
_cell.angle_gamma   90.00
#
_symmetry.space_group_name_H-M   'P 1'
#
loop_
_entity.id
_entity.type
_entity.pdbx_description
1 polymer ?
#
loop_
_entity_poly.entity_id
_entity_poly.type
_entity_poly.pdbx_seq_one_letter_code
_entity_poly.pdbx_strand_id
1 'polypeptide(L)'
;MEAGAGTALYPAHRCKTIYLVRHAQGIHNVEGEKDFAAYKSHALLDAQLTPLGWSQVDTLRDHVTKCGLAKKIELVIVSPLLRTIQTAVGVFGGGNYIDGASASPLMVEGAGNSERQPISSLNCPPFLAVEACREHLVFIPVTRGAA
;
A
#
# COMPACT_ATOMS: atom_id res chain seq x y z
N MET A 1 8.21 -42.33 12.13
CA MET A 1 7.68 -41.38 13.14
C MET A 1 6.84 -40.38 12.38
N GLU A 2 5.52 -40.51 12.47
CA GLU A 2 4.60 -39.52 11.91
C GLU A 2 4.55 -38.32 12.87
N ALA A 3 4.73 -37.11 12.34
CA ALA A 3 4.60 -35.90 13.14
C ALA A 3 3.11 -35.67 13.41
N GLY A 4 2.67 -35.93 14.64
CA GLY A 4 1.32 -35.61 15.08
C GLY A 4 1.05 -34.13 14.88
N ALA A 5 0.06 -33.81 14.06
CA ALA A 5 -0.44 -32.45 13.89
C ALA A 5 -1.00 -31.97 15.24
N GLY A 6 -0.17 -31.28 16.02
CA GLY A 6 -0.58 -30.72 17.30
C GLY A 6 -1.66 -29.67 17.09
N THR A 7 -2.87 -29.94 17.57
CA THR A 7 -3.95 -28.95 17.62
C THR A 7 -3.55 -27.85 18.61
N ALA A 8 -3.02 -26.74 18.09
CA ALA A 8 -2.69 -25.57 18.90
C ALA A 8 -3.98 -24.78 19.21
N LEU A 9 -4.38 -24.74 20.49
CA LEU A 9 -5.46 -23.90 20.99
C LEU A 9 -4.94 -22.47 21.16
N TYR A 10 -5.27 -21.60 20.22
CA TYR A 10 -5.00 -20.17 20.35
C TYR A 10 -6.19 -19.46 21.01
N PRO A 11 -6.01 -18.74 22.12
CA PRO A 11 -7.07 -17.93 22.69
C PRO A 11 -7.47 -16.84 21.69
N ALA A 12 -8.61 -17.02 21.02
CA ALA A 12 -9.09 -16.15 19.95
C ALA A 12 -9.12 -14.65 20.34
N HIS A 13 -9.32 -14.35 21.62
CA HIS A 13 -9.35 -12.98 22.17
C HIS A 13 -7.98 -12.40 22.55
N ARG A 14 -6.88 -13.13 22.36
CA ARG A 14 -5.50 -12.64 22.62
C ARG A 14 -4.63 -12.67 21.36
N CYS A 15 -5.21 -12.93 20.20
CA CYS A 15 -4.50 -12.94 18.93
C CYS A 15 -4.71 -11.61 18.20
N LYS A 16 -3.65 -11.13 17.54
CA LYS A 16 -3.75 -10.05 16.57
C LYS A 16 -3.97 -10.65 15.19
N THR A 17 -4.95 -10.12 14.46
CA THR A 17 -5.21 -10.51 13.07
C THR A 17 -4.44 -9.60 12.14
N ILE A 18 -3.62 -10.18 11.27
CA ILE A 18 -2.83 -9.46 10.27
C ILE A 18 -3.44 -9.72 8.91
N TYR A 19 -3.82 -8.64 8.21
CA TYR A 19 -4.28 -8.69 6.83
C TYR A 19 -3.12 -8.30 5.91
N LEU A 20 -2.79 -9.18 4.96
CA LEU A 20 -1.72 -8.94 3.99
C LEU A 20 -2.35 -8.52 2.66
N VAL A 21 -1.93 -7.36 2.15
CA VAL A 21 -2.43 -6.79 0.90
C VAL A 21 -1.23 -6.47 0.01
N ARG A 22 -1.23 -6.98 -1.22
CA ARG A 22 -0.26 -6.58 -2.24
C ARG A 22 -0.66 -5.22 -2.83
N HIS A 23 0.31 -4.39 -3.23
CA HIS A 23 0.00 -3.17 -3.97
C HIS A 23 -0.77 -3.49 -5.26
N ALA A 24 -1.63 -2.57 -5.68
CA ALA A 24 -2.31 -2.65 -6.96
C ALA A 24 -1.31 -2.51 -8.13
N GLN A 25 -1.76 -2.71 -9.36
CA GLN A 25 -0.89 -2.65 -10.54
C GLN A 25 -0.18 -1.28 -10.61
N GLY A 26 1.15 -1.31 -10.59
CA GLY A 26 2.00 -0.15 -10.83
C GLY A 26 2.55 -0.11 -12.25
N ILE A 27 3.04 1.05 -12.68
CA ILE A 27 3.67 1.22 -14.00
C ILE A 27 4.82 0.22 -14.19
N HIS A 28 5.60 -0.05 -13.13
CA HIS A 28 6.66 -1.07 -13.15
C HIS A 28 6.18 -2.49 -13.51
N ASN A 29 4.94 -2.87 -13.18
CA ASN A 29 4.42 -4.19 -13.55
C ASN A 29 4.18 -4.25 -15.06
N VAL A 30 3.57 -3.21 -15.63
CA VAL A 30 3.26 -3.13 -17.06
C VAL A 30 4.54 -3.14 -17.90
N GLU A 31 5.54 -2.36 -17.48
CA GLU A 31 6.82 -2.32 -18.20
C GLU A 31 7.63 -3.60 -17.99
N GLY A 32 7.62 -4.17 -16.79
CA GLY A 32 8.28 -5.44 -16.50
C GLY A 32 7.67 -6.67 -17.19
N GLU A 33 6.37 -6.63 -17.50
CA GLU A 33 5.69 -7.66 -18.31
C GLU A 33 6.09 -7.58 -19.79
N LYS A 34 6.38 -6.38 -20.30
CA LYS A 34 6.88 -6.18 -21.66
C LYS A 34 8.36 -6.56 -21.79
N ASP A 35 9.17 -6.10 -20.84
CA ASP A 35 10.60 -6.36 -20.78
C ASP A 35 11.04 -6.59 -19.34
N PHE A 36 11.46 -7.81 -19.03
CA PHE A 36 11.93 -8.17 -17.69
C PHE A 36 13.14 -7.35 -17.24
N ALA A 37 13.96 -6.82 -18.16
CA ALA A 37 15.08 -5.95 -17.81
C ALA A 37 14.60 -4.60 -17.23
N ALA A 38 13.36 -4.18 -17.52
CA ALA A 38 12.77 -2.95 -17.01
C ALA A 38 12.66 -2.94 -15.48
N TYR A 39 12.57 -4.10 -14.81
CA TYR A 39 12.61 -4.18 -13.34
C TYR A 39 13.91 -3.63 -12.72
N LYS A 40 15.00 -3.53 -13.50
CA LYS A 40 16.27 -2.94 -13.06
C LYS A 40 16.35 -1.43 -13.33
N SER A 41 15.33 -0.85 -13.96
CA SER A 41 15.29 0.58 -14.26
C SER A 41 15.07 1.40 -13.00
N HIS A 42 15.98 2.33 -12.72
CA HIS A 42 15.84 3.27 -11.61
C HIS A 42 14.57 4.13 -11.73
N ALA A 43 14.10 4.39 -12.95
CA ALA A 43 12.87 5.16 -13.19
C ALA A 43 11.60 4.40 -12.74
N LEU A 44 11.67 3.08 -12.57
CA LEU A 44 10.54 2.24 -12.18
C LEU A 44 10.59 1.79 -10.72
N LEU A 45 11.66 2.14 -9.99
CA LEU A 45 11.83 1.79 -8.58
C LEU A 45 10.65 2.27 -7.74
N ASP A 46 10.33 3.57 -7.87
CA ASP A 46 9.24 4.21 -7.14
C ASP A 46 8.03 4.55 -8.03
N ALA A 47 7.73 3.63 -8.96
CA ALA A 47 6.65 3.80 -9.90
C ALA A 47 5.28 3.95 -9.19
N GLN A 48 4.46 4.87 -9.68
CA GLN A 48 3.07 5.03 -9.27
C GLN A 48 2.14 3.91 -9.79
N LEU A 49 0.90 3.90 -9.28
CA LEU A 49 -0.18 3.07 -9.79
C LEU A 49 -0.62 3.44 -11.21
N THR A 50 -1.06 2.45 -11.97
CA THR A 50 -1.72 2.64 -13.26
C THR A 50 -3.21 3.01 -13.07
N PRO A 51 -3.93 3.45 -14.11
CA PRO A 51 -5.39 3.60 -14.04
C PRO A 51 -6.11 2.29 -13.64
N LEU A 52 -5.63 1.14 -14.13
CA LEU A 52 -6.13 -0.17 -13.71
C LEU A 52 -5.81 -0.43 -12.22
N GLY A 53 -4.61 -0.06 -11.76
CA GLY A 53 -4.25 -0.13 -10.35
C GLY A 53 -5.20 0.66 -9.46
N TRP A 54 -5.60 1.86 -9.87
CA TRP A 54 -6.60 2.65 -9.15
C TRP A 54 -8.00 2.00 -9.14
N SER A 55 -8.43 1.38 -10.23
CA SER A 55 -9.68 0.61 -10.25
C SER A 55 -9.66 -0.58 -9.28
N GLN A 56 -8.51 -1.25 -9.15
CA GLN A 56 -8.31 -2.30 -8.15
C GLN A 56 -8.39 -1.77 -6.71
N VAL A 57 -7.80 -0.59 -6.47
CA VAL A 57 -7.88 0.13 -5.19
C VAL A 57 -9.32 0.45 -4.83
N ASP A 58 -10.10 1.01 -5.76
CA ASP A 58 -11.50 1.36 -5.53
C ASP A 58 -12.34 0.11 -5.24
N THR A 59 -12.12 -0.97 -5.98
CA THR A 59 -12.80 -2.26 -5.77
C THR A 59 -12.51 -2.82 -4.36
N LEU A 60 -11.25 -2.76 -3.92
CA LEU A 60 -10.87 -3.23 -2.60
C LEU A 60 -11.43 -2.31 -1.49
N ARG A 61 -11.40 -0.98 -1.67
CA ARG A 61 -12.02 -0.01 -0.75
C ARG A 61 -13.49 -0.32 -0.53
N ASP A 62 -14.22 -0.54 -1.63
CA ASP A 62 -15.62 -0.92 -1.61
C ASP A 62 -15.86 -2.19 -0.81
N HIS A 63 -15.05 -3.23 -1.08
CA HIS A 63 -15.16 -4.52 -0.40
C HIS A 63 -14.93 -4.39 1.11
N VAL A 64 -13.82 -3.76 1.54
CA VAL A 64 -13.48 -3.63 2.96
C VAL A 64 -14.45 -2.73 3.72
N THR A 65 -15.07 -1.78 3.03
CA THR A 65 -16.11 -0.91 3.59
C THR A 65 -17.42 -1.69 3.78
N LYS A 66 -17.88 -2.41 2.74
CA LYS A 66 -19.13 -3.19 2.75
C LYS A 66 -19.11 -4.30 3.79
N CYS A 67 -17.98 -5.01 3.95
CA CYS A 67 -17.85 -6.06 4.98
C CYS A 67 -17.55 -5.51 6.39
N GLY A 68 -17.39 -4.19 6.54
CA GLY A 68 -17.09 -3.55 7.81
C GLY A 68 -15.66 -3.78 8.32
N LEU A 69 -14.78 -4.40 7.52
CA LEU A 69 -13.38 -4.61 7.87
C LEU A 69 -12.64 -3.28 8.09
N ALA A 70 -12.91 -2.27 7.26
CA ALA A 70 -12.26 -0.97 7.37
C ALA A 70 -12.35 -0.35 8.77
N LYS A 71 -13.48 -0.56 9.48
CA LYS A 71 -13.71 -0.06 10.84
C LYS A 71 -12.97 -0.86 11.93
N LYS A 72 -12.48 -2.05 11.61
CA LYS A 72 -11.76 -2.94 12.54
C LYS A 72 -10.25 -2.80 12.45
N ILE A 73 -9.73 -2.11 11.43
CA ILE A 73 -8.29 -1.92 11.24
C ILE A 73 -7.79 -0.91 12.27
N GLU A 74 -6.86 -1.34 13.11
CA GLU A 74 -6.24 -0.50 14.17
C GLU A 74 -4.97 0.21 13.68
N LEU A 75 -4.30 -0.33 12.65
CA LEU A 75 -3.02 0.16 12.13
C LEU A 75 -2.82 -0.30 10.68
N VAL A 76 -2.31 0.58 9.83
CA VAL A 76 -1.90 0.27 8.46
C VAL A 76 -0.38 0.43 8.35
N ILE A 77 0.32 -0.67 8.09
CA ILE A 77 1.78 -0.68 7.89
C ILE A 77 2.06 -0.86 6.40
N VAL A 78 2.92 -0.01 5.83
CA VAL A 78 3.19 0.01 4.39
C VAL A 78 4.68 0.11 4.09
N SER A 79 5.07 -0.44 2.95
CA SER A 79 6.37 -0.11 2.34
C SER A 79 6.38 1.37 1.92
N PRO A 80 7.53 2.07 2.00
CA PRO A 80 7.63 3.49 1.65
C PRO A 80 7.49 3.78 0.14
N LEU A 81 7.28 2.76 -0.70
CA LEU A 81 7.14 2.95 -2.14
C LEU A 81 5.80 3.61 -2.49
N LEU A 82 5.80 4.48 -3.50
CA LEU A 82 4.66 5.27 -3.93
C LEU A 82 3.45 4.39 -4.26
N ARG A 83 3.62 3.31 -5.02
CA ARG A 83 2.54 2.36 -5.32
C ARG A 83 1.93 1.69 -4.09
N THR A 84 2.73 1.38 -3.06
CA THR A 84 2.23 0.77 -1.83
C THR A 84 1.50 1.79 -0.97
N ILE A 85 2.02 3.02 -0.88
CA ILE A 85 1.36 4.12 -0.19
C ILE A 85 0.05 4.50 -0.89
N GLN A 86 0.05 4.68 -2.21
CA GLN A 86 -1.16 4.97 -3.00
C GLN A 86 -2.22 3.90 -2.83
N THR A 87 -1.83 2.62 -2.86
CA THR A 87 -2.77 1.51 -2.59
C THR A 87 -3.37 1.62 -1.19
N ALA A 88 -2.53 1.80 -0.18
CA ALA A 88 -2.99 1.80 1.20
C ALA A 88 -3.84 3.02 1.55
N VAL A 89 -3.44 4.22 1.11
CA VAL A 89 -4.19 5.44 1.34
C VAL A 89 -5.50 5.43 0.55
N GLY A 90 -5.50 4.91 -0.67
CA GLY A 90 -6.73 4.72 -1.45
C GLY A 90 -7.72 3.76 -0.79
N VAL A 91 -7.24 2.65 -0.22
CA VAL A 91 -8.10 1.61 0.39
C VAL A 91 -8.51 1.96 1.83
N PHE A 92 -7.65 2.56 2.63
CA PHE A 92 -7.88 2.76 4.07
C PHE A 92 -7.95 4.22 4.50
N GLY A 93 -7.77 5.18 3.58
CA GLY A 93 -7.91 6.61 3.88
C GLY A 93 -9.35 7.06 4.19
N GLY A 94 -9.49 8.33 4.55
CA GLY A 94 -10.75 8.95 5.01
C GLY A 94 -11.77 9.23 3.92
N GLY A 95 -11.49 8.87 2.66
CA GLY A 95 -12.29 9.25 1.50
C GLY A 95 -11.97 10.66 1.00
N ASN A 96 -12.86 11.21 0.17
CA ASN A 96 -12.66 12.53 -0.44
C ASN A 96 -12.65 13.62 0.62
N TYR A 97 -11.71 14.56 0.48
CA TYR A 97 -11.70 15.78 1.27
C TYR A 97 -12.99 16.58 1.02
N ILE A 98 -13.73 16.91 2.07
CA ILE A 98 -14.85 17.85 2.00
C ILE A 98 -14.31 19.20 2.49
N ASP A 99 -14.40 20.22 1.64
CA ASP A 99 -14.01 21.59 2.00
C ASP A 99 -14.71 22.00 3.32
N GLY A 100 -13.91 22.33 4.33
CA GLY A 100 -14.37 22.69 5.68
C GLY A 100 -14.11 21.65 6.77
N ALA A 101 -13.64 20.44 6.44
CA ALA A 101 -13.16 19.48 7.43
C ALA A 101 -11.74 19.84 7.90
N SER A 102 -11.53 20.00 9.20
CA SER A 102 -10.24 20.37 9.85
C SER A 102 -9.10 19.35 9.69
N ALA A 103 -9.23 18.33 8.83
CA ALA A 103 -8.29 17.22 8.72
C ALA A 103 -7.34 17.41 7.54
N SER A 104 -6.04 17.43 7.80
CA SER A 104 -5.02 17.50 6.75
C SER A 104 -5.18 16.37 5.70
N PRO A 105 -4.82 16.62 4.43
CA PRO A 105 -4.84 15.57 3.42
C PRO A 105 -3.83 14.47 3.80
N LEU A 106 -4.29 13.21 3.78
CA LEU A 106 -3.43 12.03 3.86
C LEU A 106 -2.73 11.77 2.51
N MET A 107 -3.38 12.15 1.41
CA MET A 107 -2.78 12.24 0.07
C MET A 107 -3.24 13.52 -0.59
N VAL A 108 -2.29 14.28 -1.14
CA VAL A 108 -2.57 15.51 -1.89
C VAL A 108 -3.19 15.20 -3.24
N GLU A 109 -3.89 16.19 -3.81
CA GLU A 109 -4.40 16.10 -5.17
C GLU A 109 -3.24 15.83 -6.14
N GLY A 110 -3.47 14.99 -7.16
CA GLY A 110 -2.46 14.82 -8.20
C GLY A 110 -1.30 13.89 -7.82
N ALA A 111 -1.27 13.31 -6.61
CA ALA A 111 -0.09 12.61 -6.10
C ALA A 111 0.39 11.50 -7.06
N GLY A 112 1.65 11.60 -7.49
CA GLY A 112 2.27 10.69 -8.47
C GLY A 112 2.02 11.02 -9.93
N ASN A 113 1.29 12.09 -10.27
CA ASN A 113 0.59 12.29 -11.55
C ASN A 113 -0.64 11.38 -11.69
N SER A 114 -1.35 11.15 -10.57
CA SER A 114 -2.68 10.54 -10.61
C SER A 114 -3.73 11.63 -10.79
N GLU A 115 -4.78 11.41 -11.58
CA GLU A 115 -5.92 12.34 -11.68
C GLU A 115 -6.88 12.22 -10.47
N ARG A 116 -6.34 11.85 -9.30
CA ARG A 116 -7.10 11.57 -8.09
C ARG A 116 -7.27 12.82 -7.25
N GLN A 117 -8.48 12.95 -6.71
CA GLN A 117 -8.83 13.92 -5.69
C GLN A 117 -8.04 13.67 -4.40
N PRO A 118 -7.82 14.70 -3.57
CA PRO A 118 -7.13 14.55 -2.30
C PRO A 118 -7.90 13.60 -1.37
N ILE A 119 -7.16 12.75 -0.67
CA ILE A 119 -7.70 11.79 0.30
C ILE A 119 -7.46 12.35 1.70
N SER A 120 -8.53 12.46 2.49
CA SER A 120 -8.46 12.99 3.86
C SER A 120 -7.85 11.97 4.84
N SER A 121 -7.22 12.47 5.90
CA SER A 121 -6.84 11.66 7.07
C SER A 121 -7.99 11.49 8.08
N LEU A 122 -9.18 12.05 7.82
CA LEU A 122 -10.31 11.97 8.73
C LEU A 122 -10.83 10.53 8.83
N ASN A 123 -11.05 10.03 10.05
CA ASN A 123 -11.59 8.67 10.29
C ASN A 123 -10.78 7.54 9.64
N CYS A 124 -9.50 7.75 9.32
CA CYS A 124 -8.60 6.68 8.88
C CYS A 124 -7.81 6.11 10.07
N PRO A 125 -7.43 4.82 10.04
CA PRO A 125 -6.47 4.28 11.00
C PRO A 125 -5.12 5.01 10.87
N PRO A 126 -4.25 4.94 11.90
CA PRO A 126 -2.88 5.42 11.78
C PRO A 126 -2.10 4.65 10.69
N PHE A 127 -1.26 5.38 9.97
CA PHE A 127 -0.38 4.84 8.93
C PHE A 127 1.06 4.86 9.41
N LEU A 128 1.79 3.78 9.15
CA LEU A 128 3.20 3.65 9.44
C LEU A 128 3.92 3.14 8.20
N ALA A 129 4.67 4.03 7.54
CA ALA A 129 5.56 3.67 6.44
C ALA A 129 6.92 3.26 6.99
N VAL A 130 7.35 2.02 6.74
CA VAL A 130 8.61 1.48 7.25
C VAL A 130 9.33 0.71 6.15
N GLU A 131 10.59 1.08 5.90
CA GLU A 131 11.50 0.30 5.06
C GLU A 131 12.16 -0.80 5.90
N ALA A 132 11.49 -1.95 6.08
CA ALA A 132 12.07 -3.10 6.77
C ALA A 132 12.80 -4.06 5.81
N CYS A 133 12.39 -4.09 4.54
CA CYS A 133 12.98 -4.93 3.50
C CYS A 133 13.04 -4.15 2.18
N ARG A 134 14.23 -4.06 1.57
CA ARG A 134 14.37 -3.61 0.19
C ARG A 134 13.82 -4.69 -0.73
N GLU A 135 12.98 -4.30 -1.69
CA GLU A 135 12.78 -5.11 -2.90
C GLU A 135 14.15 -5.49 -3.47
N HIS A 136 14.28 -6.67 -4.10
CA HIS A 136 15.56 -7.18 -4.62
C HIS A 136 16.26 -6.13 -5.51
N LEU A 137 17.02 -5.23 -4.89
CA LEU A 137 18.04 -4.45 -5.52
C LEU A 137 19.10 -5.48 -5.84
N VAL A 138 19.03 -6.03 -7.05
CA VAL A 138 20.24 -6.52 -7.71
C VAL A 138 21.29 -5.47 -7.40
N PHE A 139 22.36 -5.91 -6.76
CA PHE A 139 23.42 -5.13 -6.14
C PHE A 139 23.97 -4.05 -7.09
N ILE A 140 23.26 -2.94 -7.26
CA ILE A 140 23.77 -1.72 -7.85
C ILE A 140 24.20 -0.92 -6.64
N PRO A 141 25.52 -0.73 -6.42
CA PRO A 141 25.97 0.11 -5.34
C PRO A 141 25.47 1.51 -5.64
N VAL A 142 24.40 1.93 -4.96
CA VAL A 142 24.13 3.35 -4.74
C VAL A 142 25.33 3.85 -3.97
N THR A 143 26.30 4.42 -4.69
CA THR A 143 27.36 5.20 -4.09
C THR A 143 26.68 6.32 -3.32
N ARG A 144 26.87 6.29 -2.00
CA ARG A 144 26.75 7.43 -1.10
C ARG A 144 27.36 8.67 -1.76
N GLY A 145 26.73 9.81 -1.54
CA GLY A 145 27.08 11.10 -2.14
C GLY A 145 28.58 11.36 -2.22
N ALA A 146 29.00 11.80 -3.41
CA ALA A 146 30.14 12.69 -3.50
C ALA A 146 29.68 14.06 -2.99
N ALA A 147 30.34 14.51 -1.93
CA ALA A 147 30.40 15.92 -1.56
C ALA A 147 31.05 16.75 -2.68
#